data_AF-E7ABM2-F1
#
_entry.id   AF-E7ABM2-F1
#
_cell.length_a   1.000
_cell.length_b   1.000
_cell.length_c   1.000
_cell.angle_alpha   90.00
_cell.angle_beta   90.00
_cell.angle_gamma   90.00
#
_symmetry.space_group_name_H-M   'P 1'
#
loop_
_entity.id
_entity.type
_entity.pdbx_description
1 polymer ?
#
loop_
_entity_poly.entity_id
_entity_poly.type
_entity_poly.pdbx_seq_one_letter_code
_entity_poly.pdbx_strand_id
1 'polypeptide(L)'
;MPFASLKNWGGGATLLASLFLFSACTTKIGSINPNQPTDPKMQSVYGVACKAFTWPYGNKDDDELKQQAMQQVNTQAQAYVTAANAKEAELANVNITKNIWPWFWGLMGQKCVEARGYAIPKGLSAQAQAQADAEKANKENNTTSCEGWKYVPDLESVITDSLDGEGGAPMVSPANAKNALEAFTRDSKSSDLHTKACALEGLGTLYYTGVGVKKNKRKAIELFEQEGKLGYGNGYRVLADMFRTKDIKKSEHYLELCKTTSHKPPHQPGEDGDSCQLTDLRG
;
A
#
# COMPACT_ATOMS: atom_id res chain seq x y z
N MET A 1 6.94 -25.11 -18.28
CA MET A 1 5.79 -25.31 -19.17
C MET A 1 5.83 -26.75 -19.68
N PRO A 2 4.73 -27.47 -19.88
CA PRO A 2 3.40 -27.37 -19.24
C PRO A 2 2.94 -28.73 -18.66
N PHE A 3 2.15 -28.69 -17.59
CA PHE A 3 1.23 -29.78 -17.24
C PHE A 3 0.03 -29.67 -18.19
N ALA A 4 -0.25 -30.75 -18.92
CA ALA A 4 -1.47 -30.88 -19.73
C ALA A 4 -2.46 -31.83 -19.03
N SER A 5 -3.51 -31.19 -18.51
CA SER A 5 -4.93 -31.57 -18.51
C SER A 5 -5.41 -33.03 -18.49
N LEU A 6 -6.22 -33.28 -17.45
CA LEU A 6 -7.60 -33.78 -17.46
C LEU A 6 -7.88 -35.22 -17.92
N LYS A 7 -8.46 -36.02 -17.01
CA LYS A 7 -9.89 -36.37 -17.17
C LYS A 7 -10.55 -36.87 -15.88
N ASN A 8 -11.82 -36.52 -15.81
CA ASN A 8 -12.80 -36.73 -14.75
C ASN A 8 -13.53 -38.07 -14.93
N TRP A 9 -14.12 -38.56 -13.83
CA TRP A 9 -15.32 -39.40 -13.73
C TRP A 9 -15.36 -40.85 -14.23
N GLY A 10 -15.74 -41.75 -13.30
CA GLY A 10 -16.93 -42.59 -13.50
C GLY A 10 -16.76 -44.10 -13.30
N GLY A 11 -17.12 -44.58 -12.11
CA GLY A 11 -17.86 -45.84 -11.93
C GLY A 11 -17.08 -47.14 -11.79
N GLY A 12 -17.50 -47.96 -10.81
CA GLY A 12 -17.28 -49.41 -10.82
C GLY A 12 -16.49 -49.96 -9.64
N ALA A 13 -17.19 -50.33 -8.57
CA ALA A 13 -16.78 -51.40 -7.68
C ALA A 13 -16.41 -52.64 -8.54
N THR A 14 -15.46 -53.52 -8.21
CA THR A 14 -15.33 -54.28 -6.98
C THR A 14 -14.09 -55.20 -7.15
N LEU A 15 -13.53 -55.67 -6.03
CA LEU A 15 -12.69 -56.88 -5.89
C LEU A 15 -11.20 -56.76 -6.26
N LEU A 16 -10.38 -56.44 -5.24
CA LEU A 16 -9.40 -57.36 -4.63
C LEU A 16 -8.52 -56.54 -3.67
N ALA A 17 -9.09 -56.16 -2.52
CA ALA A 17 -8.33 -55.58 -1.41
C ALA A 17 -8.39 -56.52 -0.19
N SER A 18 -8.09 -57.79 -0.42
CA SER A 18 -7.75 -58.75 0.64
C SER A 18 -6.23 -58.81 0.76
N LEU A 19 -5.64 -57.73 1.30
CA LEU A 19 -4.27 -57.67 1.77
C LEU A 19 -4.25 -56.78 3.02
N PHE A 20 -4.40 -57.42 4.18
CA PHE A 20 -4.14 -56.90 5.53
C PHE A 20 -4.25 -55.38 5.71
N LEU A 21 -5.48 -54.86 5.71
CA LEU A 21 -5.78 -53.59 6.34
C LEU A 21 -5.73 -53.81 7.87
N PHE A 22 -4.53 -53.78 8.44
CA PHE A 22 -4.37 -53.55 9.87
C PHE A 22 -5.04 -52.21 10.15
N SER A 23 -6.23 -52.27 10.77
CA SER A 23 -7.05 -51.12 11.09
C SER A 23 -6.22 -50.11 11.88
N ALA A 24 -5.85 -49.00 11.26
CA ALA A 24 -5.36 -47.83 11.95
C ALA A 24 -6.49 -47.33 12.84
N CYS A 25 -6.49 -47.70 14.13
CA CYS A 25 -7.43 -47.13 15.07
C CYS A 25 -7.02 -45.67 15.27
N THR A 26 -7.86 -44.76 14.76
CA THR A 26 -7.71 -43.32 14.96
C THR A 26 -8.56 -42.93 16.17
N THR A 27 -7.94 -42.34 17.19
CA THR A 27 -8.64 -41.91 18.42
C THR A 27 -8.35 -40.44 18.68
N LYS A 28 -9.40 -39.65 18.95
CA LYS A 28 -9.24 -38.23 19.29
C LYS A 28 -8.73 -38.12 20.73
N ILE A 29 -7.57 -37.50 20.91
CA ILE A 29 -6.96 -37.30 22.25
C ILE A 29 -7.34 -35.92 22.81
N GLY A 30 -7.58 -34.93 21.96
CA GLY A 30 -7.94 -33.60 22.42
C GLY A 30 -8.18 -32.61 21.29
N SER A 31 -8.59 -31.40 21.68
CA SER A 31 -8.72 -30.26 20.78
C SER A 31 -8.35 -28.97 21.50
N ILE A 32 -7.80 -28.00 20.78
CA ILE A 32 -7.46 -26.66 21.28
C ILE A 32 -8.30 -25.65 20.51
N ASN A 33 -9.07 -24.82 21.24
CA ASN A 33 -9.97 -23.80 20.72
C ASN A 33 -10.88 -24.27 19.56
N PRO A 34 -11.76 -25.25 19.80
CA PRO A 34 -12.70 -25.71 18.78
C PRO A 34 -13.76 -24.64 18.47
N ASN A 35 -14.25 -24.63 17.22
CA ASN A 35 -15.36 -23.80 16.72
C ASN A 35 -15.04 -22.31 16.51
N GLN A 36 -13.79 -21.95 16.20
CA GLN A 36 -13.51 -20.61 15.71
C GLN A 36 -13.90 -20.47 14.23
N PRO A 37 -14.53 -19.34 13.83
CA PRO A 37 -14.92 -19.10 12.44
C PRO A 37 -13.69 -19.05 11.55
N THR A 38 -13.72 -19.74 10.41
CA THR A 38 -12.60 -19.78 9.47
C THR A 38 -12.43 -18.43 8.78
N ASP A 39 -11.37 -17.70 9.11
CA ASP A 39 -10.99 -16.43 8.48
C ASP A 39 -10.04 -16.70 7.29
N PRO A 40 -10.17 -16.00 6.15
CA PRO A 40 -9.22 -16.08 5.03
C PRO A 40 -7.73 -15.90 5.40
N LYS A 41 -7.44 -15.30 6.55
CA LYS A 41 -6.08 -15.06 7.07
C LYS A 41 -5.50 -16.23 7.86
N MET A 42 -6.26 -17.32 8.04
CA MET A 42 -5.82 -18.50 8.77
C MET A 42 -4.84 -19.34 7.96
N GLN A 43 -3.69 -19.66 8.55
CA GLN A 43 -2.71 -20.58 7.96
C GLN A 43 -2.82 -21.95 8.60
N SER A 44 -2.82 -23.01 7.78
CA SER A 44 -2.86 -24.38 8.28
C SER A 44 -1.52 -24.76 8.90
N VAL A 45 -1.57 -25.34 10.10
CA VAL A 45 -0.41 -25.86 10.84
C VAL A 45 -0.58 -27.36 11.05
N TYR A 46 0.52 -28.11 10.92
CA TYR A 46 0.51 -29.57 11.00
C TYR A 46 1.74 -30.10 11.75
N GLY A 47 1.54 -30.98 12.71
CA GLY A 47 2.62 -31.67 13.41
C GLY A 47 2.35 -33.15 13.57
N VAL A 48 3.40 -33.97 13.45
CA VAL A 48 3.31 -35.42 13.67
C VAL A 48 4.52 -35.91 14.45
N ALA A 49 4.26 -36.72 15.46
CA ALA A 49 5.28 -37.42 16.21
C ALA A 49 4.92 -38.91 16.29
N CYS A 50 5.88 -39.78 16.00
CA CYS A 50 5.68 -41.22 15.97
C CYS A 50 6.72 -41.94 16.81
N LYS A 51 6.29 -42.97 17.53
CA LYS A 51 7.16 -43.91 18.24
C LYS A 51 6.94 -45.30 17.67
N ALA A 52 8.02 -45.89 17.15
CA ALA A 52 8.04 -47.27 16.69
C ALA A 52 8.53 -48.20 17.81
N PHE A 53 8.21 -49.49 17.73
CA PHE A 53 8.62 -50.52 18.73
C PHE A 53 8.13 -50.23 20.15
N THR A 54 6.91 -49.69 20.28
CA THR A 54 6.27 -49.45 21.59
C THR A 54 4.99 -50.28 21.75
N TRP A 55 4.51 -50.40 22.98
CA TRP A 55 3.18 -50.92 23.27
C TRP A 55 2.11 -49.97 22.71
N PRO A 56 1.33 -50.38 21.69
CA PRO A 56 0.46 -49.47 20.96
C PRO A 56 -0.81 -49.09 21.73
N TYR A 57 -1.26 -49.92 22.67
CA TYR A 57 -2.58 -49.83 23.31
C TYR A 57 -2.56 -49.14 24.69
N GLY A 58 -1.63 -48.21 24.92
CA GLY A 58 -1.51 -47.49 26.20
C GLY A 58 -1.26 -45.99 26.04
N ASN A 59 -1.35 -45.25 27.15
CA ASN A 59 -1.24 -43.78 27.17
C ASN A 59 0.13 -43.26 27.63
N LYS A 60 1.07 -44.15 28.02
CA LYS A 60 2.38 -43.78 28.60
C LYS A 60 3.18 -42.81 27.74
N ASP A 61 3.14 -42.98 26.41
CA ASP A 61 3.84 -42.12 25.45
C ASP A 61 2.95 -41.03 24.83
N ASP A 62 1.66 -40.91 25.21
CA ASP A 62 0.72 -39.96 24.58
C ASP A 62 1.12 -38.51 24.82
N ASP A 63 1.50 -38.17 26.05
CA ASP A 63 1.84 -36.79 26.41
C ASP A 63 3.14 -36.33 25.77
N GLU A 64 4.15 -37.22 25.71
CA GLU A 64 5.43 -36.95 25.04
C GLU A 64 5.23 -36.72 23.53
N LEU A 65 4.50 -37.62 22.86
CA LEU A 65 4.23 -37.51 21.42
C LEU A 65 3.35 -36.30 21.11
N LYS A 66 2.40 -35.98 21.98
CA LYS A 66 1.59 -34.75 21.88
C LYS A 66 2.46 -33.51 22.01
N GLN A 67 3.39 -33.46 22.96
CA GLN A 67 4.32 -32.34 23.11
C GLN A 67 5.21 -32.16 21.87
N GLN A 68 5.76 -33.25 21.33
CA GLN A 68 6.58 -33.20 20.11
C GLN A 68 5.79 -32.73 18.87
N ALA A 69 4.56 -33.24 18.68
CA ALA A 69 3.70 -32.80 17.59
C ALA A 69 3.29 -31.32 17.76
N MET A 70 2.97 -30.90 18.99
CA MET A 70 2.64 -29.50 19.29
C MET A 70 3.84 -28.56 19.15
N GLN A 71 5.06 -29.01 19.41
CA GLN A 71 6.27 -28.23 19.18
C GLN A 71 6.43 -27.89 17.70
N GLN A 72 6.21 -28.86 16.80
CA GLN A 72 6.22 -28.62 15.35
C GLN A 72 5.14 -27.61 14.93
N VAL A 73 3.93 -27.76 15.47
CA VAL A 73 2.81 -26.84 15.23
C VAL A 73 3.12 -25.42 15.72
N ASN A 74 3.69 -25.29 16.92
CA ASN A 74 4.06 -23.99 17.49
C ASN A 74 5.18 -23.31 16.69
N THR A 75 6.19 -24.05 16.25
CA THR A 75 7.26 -23.50 15.40
C THR A 75 6.71 -23.00 14.07
N GLN A 76 5.79 -23.73 13.43
CA GLN A 76 5.12 -23.28 12.21
C GLN A 76 4.26 -22.04 12.48
N ALA A 77 3.48 -22.04 13.56
CA ALA A 77 2.66 -20.90 13.96
C ALA A 77 3.50 -19.63 14.20
N GLN A 78 4.64 -19.76 14.88
CA GLN A 78 5.58 -18.66 15.11
C GLN A 78 6.24 -18.17 13.82
N ALA A 79 6.61 -19.07 12.90
CA ALA A 79 7.13 -18.69 11.60
C ALA A 79 6.10 -17.89 10.79
N TYR A 80 4.83 -18.30 10.81
CA TYR A 80 3.74 -17.56 10.16
C TYR A 80 3.52 -16.19 10.77
N VAL A 81 3.54 -16.09 12.10
CA VAL A 81 3.38 -14.80 12.81
C VAL A 81 4.56 -13.87 12.57
N THR A 82 5.79 -14.40 12.52
CA THR A 82 6.99 -13.64 12.21
C THR A 82 6.96 -13.13 10.77
N ALA A 83 6.60 -13.99 9.81
CA ALA A 83 6.44 -13.60 8.41
C ALA A 83 5.32 -12.56 8.20
N ALA A 84 4.30 -12.59 9.06
CA ALA A 84 3.20 -11.64 9.06
C ALA A 84 3.44 -10.40 9.96
N ASN A 85 4.64 -10.22 10.53
CA ASN A 85 5.00 -9.14 11.46
C ASN A 85 4.12 -9.01 12.73
N ALA A 86 3.40 -10.08 13.10
CA ALA A 86 2.57 -10.13 14.30
C ALA A 86 3.40 -10.49 15.54
N LYS A 87 2.90 -10.14 16.73
CA LYS A 87 3.60 -10.36 18.00
C LYS A 87 3.36 -11.75 18.59
N GLU A 88 2.19 -12.35 18.34
CA GLU A 88 1.78 -13.61 18.96
C GLU A 88 0.93 -14.48 18.01
N ALA A 89 1.07 -15.80 18.15
CA ALA A 89 0.29 -16.79 17.41
C ALA A 89 -0.76 -17.43 18.32
N GLU A 90 -2.03 -17.37 17.92
CA GLU A 90 -3.09 -18.15 18.57
C GLU A 90 -3.46 -19.35 17.72
N LEU A 91 -3.49 -20.53 18.34
CA LEU A 91 -3.92 -21.76 17.70
C LEU A 91 -5.44 -21.89 17.77
N ALA A 92 -6.05 -22.18 16.63
CA ALA A 92 -7.49 -22.29 16.44
C ALA A 92 -7.85 -23.61 15.76
N ASN A 93 -8.96 -24.21 16.18
CA ASN A 93 -9.48 -25.46 15.61
C ASN A 93 -8.42 -26.58 15.50
N VAL A 94 -7.53 -26.71 16.51
CA VAL A 94 -6.52 -27.79 16.50
C VAL A 94 -7.16 -29.08 16.98
N ASN A 95 -7.15 -30.12 16.14
CA ASN A 95 -7.53 -31.47 16.48
C ASN A 95 -6.29 -32.35 16.65
N ILE A 96 -6.22 -33.07 17.76
CA ILE A 96 -5.12 -33.99 18.08
C ILE A 96 -5.66 -35.41 18.02
N THR A 97 -5.13 -36.21 17.09
CA THR A 97 -5.54 -37.59 16.84
C THR A 97 -4.38 -38.54 17.02
N LYS A 98 -4.66 -39.70 17.62
CA LYS A 98 -3.72 -40.81 17.78
C LYS A 98 -4.02 -41.88 16.76
N ASN A 99 -3.00 -42.26 16.00
CA ASN A 99 -3.07 -43.33 15.03
C ASN A 99 -2.20 -44.49 15.52
N ILE A 100 -2.81 -45.66 15.67
CA ILE A 100 -2.15 -46.86 16.18
C ILE A 100 -2.03 -47.90 15.07
N TRP A 101 -0.82 -48.43 14.88
CA TRP A 101 -0.49 -49.48 13.93
C TRP A 101 0.14 -50.67 14.66
N PRO A 102 -0.64 -51.70 15.01
CA PRO A 102 -0.11 -52.88 15.66
C PRO A 102 0.68 -53.75 14.67
N TRP A 103 1.85 -54.23 15.10
CA TRP A 103 2.65 -55.24 14.39
C TRP A 103 2.89 -56.45 15.33
N PHE A 104 3.48 -57.55 14.84
CA PHE A 104 3.84 -58.73 15.66
C PHE A 104 2.76 -59.17 16.69
N TRP A 105 1.65 -59.70 16.19
CA TRP A 105 0.51 -60.20 16.99
C TRP A 105 -0.10 -59.19 18.00
N GLY A 106 0.11 -57.89 17.79
CA GLY A 106 -0.45 -56.83 18.63
C GLY A 106 0.35 -56.53 19.90
N LEU A 107 1.48 -57.22 20.13
CA LEU A 107 2.32 -56.99 21.30
C LEU A 107 3.25 -55.79 21.16
N MET A 108 3.56 -55.41 19.92
CA MET A 108 4.26 -54.17 19.65
C MET A 108 3.53 -53.42 18.54
N GLY A 109 3.84 -52.15 18.35
CA GLY A 109 3.34 -51.41 17.21
C GLY A 109 4.08 -50.11 17.01
N GLN A 110 3.57 -49.36 16.04
CA GLN A 110 3.85 -47.96 15.87
C GLN A 110 2.65 -47.16 16.38
N LYS A 111 2.97 -46.05 17.03
CA LYS A 111 1.99 -45.13 17.59
C LYS A 111 2.37 -43.73 17.16
N CYS A 112 1.43 -43.03 16.53
CA CYS A 112 1.63 -41.67 16.06
C CYS A 112 0.58 -40.75 16.67
N VAL A 113 1.00 -39.53 17.01
CA VAL A 113 0.10 -38.44 17.39
C VAL A 113 0.23 -37.36 16.32
N GLU A 114 -0.89 -37.03 15.71
CA GLU A 114 -1.03 -35.97 14.72
C GLU A 114 -1.79 -34.81 15.34
N ALA A 115 -1.31 -33.59 15.10
CA ALA A 115 -1.97 -32.34 15.48
C ALA A 115 -2.21 -31.52 14.20
N ARG A 116 -3.48 -31.24 13.88
CA ARG A 116 -3.87 -30.45 12.70
C ARG A 116 -4.74 -29.28 13.13
N GLY A 117 -4.45 -28.08 12.67
CA GLY A 117 -5.30 -26.93 12.94
C GLY A 117 -4.87 -25.69 12.18
N TYR A 118 -5.22 -24.53 12.72
CA TYR A 118 -4.94 -23.24 12.11
C TYR A 118 -4.21 -22.32 13.10
N ALA A 119 -3.29 -21.52 12.59
CA ALA A 119 -2.65 -20.44 13.33
C ALA A 119 -3.25 -19.09 12.90
N ILE A 120 -3.60 -18.28 13.88
CA ILE A 120 -4.11 -16.92 13.73
C ILE A 120 -3.05 -15.95 14.26
N PRO A 121 -2.57 -15.01 13.45
CA PRO A 121 -1.69 -13.95 13.94
C PRO A 121 -2.48 -12.94 14.76
N LYS A 122 -2.17 -12.83 16.06
CA LYS A 122 -2.74 -11.81 16.95
C LYS A 122 -1.97 -10.49 16.73
N GLY A 123 -2.71 -9.41 16.46
CA GLY A 123 -2.13 -8.09 16.18
C GLY A 123 -2.13 -7.68 14.71
N LEU A 124 -2.48 -8.59 13.79
CA LEU A 124 -2.70 -8.21 12.39
C LEU A 124 -3.88 -7.24 12.24
N SER A 125 -4.90 -7.31 13.10
CA SER A 125 -5.97 -6.31 13.11
C SER A 125 -5.45 -4.95 13.55
N ALA A 126 -4.61 -4.85 14.59
CA ALA A 126 -4.08 -3.56 15.05
C ALA A 126 -3.06 -2.95 14.08
N GLN A 127 -2.23 -3.76 13.42
CA GLN A 127 -1.26 -3.29 12.42
C GLN A 127 -1.87 -3.11 11.03
N ALA A 128 -2.84 -3.92 10.61
CA ALA A 128 -3.59 -3.68 9.38
C ALA A 128 -4.59 -2.53 9.56
N GLN A 129 -5.10 -2.27 10.78
CA GLN A 129 -5.83 -1.06 11.09
C GLN A 129 -4.87 0.13 11.13
N ALA A 130 -3.68 0.02 11.74
CA ALA A 130 -2.67 1.09 11.70
C ALA A 130 -2.13 1.34 10.28
N GLN A 131 -2.05 0.31 9.42
CA GLN A 131 -1.71 0.44 8.01
C GLN A 131 -2.89 0.97 7.20
N ALA A 132 -4.13 0.56 7.46
CA ALA A 132 -5.31 1.12 6.82
C ALA A 132 -5.62 2.54 7.29
N ASP A 133 -5.27 2.89 8.52
CA ASP A 133 -5.38 4.23 9.11
C ASP A 133 -4.18 5.09 8.69
N ALA A 134 -2.98 4.52 8.50
CA ALA A 134 -1.84 5.21 7.88
C ALA A 134 -2.02 5.36 6.36
N GLU A 135 -2.65 4.40 5.69
CA GLU A 135 -3.05 4.48 4.27
C GLU A 135 -4.24 5.42 4.12
N LYS A 136 -5.21 5.46 5.03
CA LYS A 136 -6.27 6.48 5.05
C LYS A 136 -5.71 7.86 5.39
N ALA A 137 -4.79 7.99 6.34
CA ALA A 137 -4.10 9.24 6.60
C ALA A 137 -3.22 9.66 5.42
N ASN A 138 -2.58 8.73 4.70
CA ASN A 138 -1.87 9.03 3.44
C ASN A 138 -2.83 9.32 2.28
N LYS A 139 -4.02 8.69 2.22
CA LYS A 139 -5.02 8.98 1.19
C LYS A 139 -5.72 10.31 1.45
N GLU A 140 -5.98 10.66 2.70
CA GLU A 140 -6.47 11.98 3.11
C GLU A 140 -5.37 13.03 2.88
N ASN A 141 -4.11 12.78 3.25
CA ASN A 141 -3.00 13.71 2.95
C ASN A 141 -2.68 13.83 1.44
N ASN A 142 -2.97 12.81 0.63
CA ASN A 142 -2.73 12.81 -0.82
C ASN A 142 -4.00 13.10 -1.65
N THR A 143 -5.14 13.37 -1.00
CA THR A 143 -6.32 14.02 -1.62
C THR A 143 -6.50 15.47 -1.13
N THR A 144 -5.68 15.92 -0.17
CA THR A 144 -5.64 17.29 0.36
C THR A 144 -4.36 18.05 -0.09
N SER A 145 -3.64 17.58 -1.11
CA SER A 145 -2.62 18.40 -1.76
C SER A 145 -3.35 19.23 -2.81
N CYS A 146 -3.32 20.56 -2.71
CA CYS A 146 -3.83 21.51 -3.71
C CYS A 146 -5.35 21.79 -3.76
N GLU A 147 -6.09 21.67 -2.65
CA GLU A 147 -7.55 21.92 -2.66
C GLU A 147 -7.95 23.33 -3.14
N GLY A 148 -7.05 24.31 -3.04
CA GLY A 148 -7.30 25.67 -3.50
C GLY A 148 -7.71 25.76 -4.98
N TRP A 149 -7.17 24.88 -5.84
CA TRP A 149 -7.49 24.88 -7.27
C TRP A 149 -8.95 24.47 -7.56
N LYS A 150 -9.62 23.74 -6.65
CA LYS A 150 -11.06 23.41 -6.79
C LYS A 150 -11.94 24.66 -6.87
N TYR A 151 -11.53 25.74 -6.22
CA TYR A 151 -12.28 26.99 -6.20
C TYR A 151 -11.96 27.89 -7.40
N VAL A 152 -10.84 27.63 -8.09
CA VAL A 152 -10.33 28.42 -9.21
C VAL A 152 -9.85 27.53 -10.37
N PRO A 153 -10.70 26.63 -10.91
CA PRO A 153 -10.30 25.69 -11.95
C PRO A 153 -9.84 26.39 -13.23
N ASP A 154 -10.42 27.56 -13.53
CA ASP A 154 -10.11 28.33 -14.73
C ASP A 154 -8.83 29.16 -14.60
N LEU A 155 -8.15 29.19 -13.44
CA LEU A 155 -6.88 29.91 -13.28
C LEU A 155 -5.66 29.10 -13.73
N GLU A 156 -5.76 27.77 -13.80
CA GLU A 156 -4.64 26.89 -14.14
C GLU A 156 -4.16 27.13 -15.59
N SER A 157 -5.09 27.35 -16.52
CA SER A 157 -4.82 27.67 -17.93
C SER A 157 -4.36 29.12 -18.17
N VAL A 158 -4.61 30.04 -17.23
CA VAL A 158 -4.19 31.45 -17.38
C VAL A 158 -2.68 31.59 -17.32
N ILE A 159 -2.00 30.65 -16.67
CA ILE A 159 -0.54 30.61 -16.57
C ILE A 159 0.09 30.18 -17.91
N THR A 160 -0.63 29.43 -18.75
CA THR A 160 -0.09 28.84 -19.99
C THR A 160 -0.42 29.65 -21.23
N ASP A 161 -1.59 30.29 -21.29
CA ASP A 161 -2.11 30.74 -22.59
C ASP A 161 -1.96 32.24 -22.84
N SER A 162 -1.75 33.09 -21.83
CA SER A 162 -1.71 34.55 -22.04
C SER A 162 -1.12 35.33 -20.84
N LEU A 163 0.21 35.37 -20.69
CA LEU A 163 0.85 36.39 -19.84
C LEU A 163 0.96 37.76 -20.55
N ASP A 164 0.53 37.83 -21.81
CA ASP A 164 0.43 39.06 -22.63
C ASP A 164 -0.84 39.87 -22.30
N GLY A 165 -1.09 40.11 -21.00
CA GLY A 165 -1.72 41.34 -20.48
C GLY A 165 -3.13 41.78 -20.89
N GLU A 166 -3.81 41.16 -21.86
CA GLU A 166 -5.07 41.67 -22.43
C GLU A 166 -6.31 40.81 -22.07
N GLY A 167 -6.10 39.60 -21.55
CA GLY A 167 -7.18 38.78 -20.97
C GLY A 167 -7.54 39.28 -19.57
N GLY A 168 -8.75 39.83 -19.41
CA GLY A 168 -9.30 40.12 -18.08
C GLY A 168 -9.27 38.86 -17.21
N ALA A 169 -8.99 39.03 -15.91
CA ALA A 169 -8.99 37.90 -14.97
C ALA A 169 -10.31 37.12 -15.13
N PRO A 170 -10.28 35.78 -15.20
CA PRO A 170 -11.51 34.99 -15.31
C PRO A 170 -12.46 35.37 -14.18
N MET A 171 -13.76 35.43 -14.46
CA MET A 171 -14.78 35.83 -13.49
C MET A 171 -14.91 34.75 -12.39
N VAL A 172 -14.05 34.83 -11.37
CA VAL A 172 -14.14 34.01 -10.17
C VAL A 172 -15.04 34.71 -9.15
N SER A 173 -15.98 33.98 -8.56
CA SER A 173 -16.85 34.54 -7.52
C SER A 173 -16.01 35.00 -6.30
N PRO A 174 -16.36 36.11 -5.63
CA PRO A 174 -15.61 36.58 -4.46
C PRO A 174 -15.50 35.54 -3.34
N ALA A 175 -16.52 34.70 -3.18
CA ALA A 175 -16.53 33.60 -2.23
C ALA A 175 -15.50 32.52 -2.58
N ASN A 176 -15.43 32.12 -3.86
CA ASN A 176 -14.46 31.13 -4.31
C ASN A 176 -13.03 31.68 -4.25
N ALA A 177 -12.82 32.93 -4.62
CA ALA A 177 -11.51 33.57 -4.53
C ALA A 177 -11.00 33.65 -3.08
N LYS A 178 -11.89 33.93 -2.13
CA LYS A 178 -11.57 33.91 -0.69
C LYS A 178 -11.24 32.49 -0.22
N ASN A 179 -12.03 31.49 -0.59
CA ASN A 179 -11.79 30.09 -0.21
C ASN A 179 -10.46 29.57 -0.79
N ALA A 180 -10.14 29.92 -2.04
CA ALA A 180 -8.86 29.59 -2.67
C ALA A 180 -7.69 30.20 -1.89
N LEU A 181 -7.78 31.49 -1.53
CA LEU A 181 -6.74 32.17 -0.76
C LEU A 181 -6.53 31.52 0.61
N GLU A 182 -7.59 31.18 1.32
CA GLU A 182 -7.53 30.52 2.61
C GLU A 182 -6.90 29.12 2.51
N ALA A 183 -7.31 28.33 1.51
CA ALA A 183 -6.76 27.01 1.24
C ALA A 183 -5.26 27.07 0.93
N PHE A 184 -4.84 27.88 -0.04
CA PHE A 184 -3.41 28.00 -0.35
C PHE A 184 -2.59 28.60 0.80
N THR A 185 -3.16 29.53 1.59
CA THR A 185 -2.46 30.07 2.77
C THR A 185 -2.22 29.01 3.84
N ARG A 186 -3.21 28.14 4.08
CA ARG A 186 -3.08 26.99 4.99
C ARG A 186 -2.01 26.03 4.47
N ASP A 187 -2.10 25.65 3.20
CA ASP A 187 -1.25 24.63 2.58
C ASP A 187 0.21 25.10 2.44
N SER A 188 0.46 26.42 2.33
CA SER A 188 1.80 27.01 2.31
C SER A 188 2.61 26.77 3.59
N LYS A 189 1.94 26.43 4.69
CA LYS A 189 2.54 26.11 5.99
C LYS A 189 2.78 24.62 6.19
N SER A 190 2.40 23.79 5.22
CA SER A 190 2.59 22.34 5.28
C SER A 190 4.07 21.97 5.33
N SER A 191 4.37 20.85 5.99
CA SER A 191 5.69 20.22 5.97
C SER A 191 5.94 19.40 4.69
N ASP A 192 4.87 19.04 3.99
CA ASP A 192 4.96 18.33 2.71
C ASP A 192 5.40 19.30 1.60
N LEU A 193 6.50 18.97 0.93
CA LEU A 193 7.11 19.84 -0.09
C LEU A 193 6.20 20.00 -1.31
N HIS A 194 5.46 18.96 -1.68
CA HIS A 194 4.55 18.98 -2.82
C HIS A 194 3.35 19.90 -2.58
N THR A 195 2.67 19.70 -1.45
CA THR A 195 1.55 20.54 -0.99
C THR A 195 1.99 21.99 -0.86
N LYS A 196 3.18 22.21 -0.29
CA LYS A 196 3.72 23.56 -0.13
C LYS A 196 4.06 24.22 -1.47
N ALA A 197 4.66 23.50 -2.40
CA ALA A 197 4.96 24.01 -3.74
C ALA A 197 3.68 24.41 -4.48
N CYS A 198 2.68 23.53 -4.46
CA CYS A 198 1.38 23.79 -5.06
C CYS A 198 0.66 25.02 -4.44
N ALA A 199 0.76 25.16 -3.12
CA ALA A 199 0.22 26.33 -2.44
C ALA A 199 0.93 27.63 -2.84
N LEU A 200 2.25 27.59 -3.02
CA LEU A 200 3.04 28.74 -3.49
C LEU A 200 2.66 29.13 -4.92
N GLU A 201 2.47 28.15 -5.81
CA GLU A 201 2.00 28.37 -7.18
C GLU A 201 0.61 29.04 -7.19
N GLY A 202 -0.33 28.49 -6.43
CA GLY A 202 -1.68 29.05 -6.29
C GLY A 202 -1.69 30.47 -5.77
N LEU A 203 -0.94 30.75 -4.68
CA LEU A 203 -0.80 32.11 -4.15
C LEU A 203 -0.15 33.05 -5.17
N GLY A 204 0.90 32.59 -5.88
CA GLY A 204 1.57 33.36 -6.92
C GLY A 204 0.59 33.80 -8.01
N THR A 205 -0.25 32.87 -8.44
CA THR A 205 -1.27 33.09 -9.47
C THR A 205 -2.36 34.05 -8.99
N LEU A 206 -2.84 33.94 -7.75
CA LEU A 206 -3.80 34.89 -7.17
C LEU A 206 -3.23 36.31 -7.12
N TYR A 207 -1.98 36.49 -6.69
CA TYR A 207 -1.35 37.82 -6.68
C TYR A 207 -1.03 38.35 -8.08
N TYR A 208 -0.74 37.46 -9.03
CA TYR A 208 -0.48 37.86 -10.42
C TYR A 208 -1.75 38.34 -11.12
N THR A 209 -2.84 37.58 -10.99
CA THR A 209 -4.15 37.87 -11.62
C THR A 209 -4.91 38.96 -10.87
N GLY A 210 -4.79 39.03 -9.55
CA GLY A 210 -5.60 39.89 -8.68
C GLY A 210 -6.92 39.25 -8.24
N VAL A 211 -7.05 37.92 -8.34
CA VAL A 211 -8.25 37.19 -7.91
C VAL A 211 -8.26 37.07 -6.39
N GLY A 212 -9.27 37.63 -5.73
CA GLY A 212 -9.43 37.58 -4.27
C GLY A 212 -8.42 38.40 -3.46
N VAL A 213 -7.41 38.99 -4.13
CA VAL A 213 -6.36 39.80 -3.52
C VAL A 213 -6.02 41.00 -4.41
N LYS A 214 -5.45 42.06 -3.82
CA LYS A 214 -4.92 43.16 -4.62
C LYS A 214 -3.75 42.65 -5.49
N LYS A 215 -3.87 42.82 -6.81
CA LYS A 215 -2.83 42.46 -7.79
C LYS A 215 -1.47 43.00 -7.36
N ASN A 216 -0.49 42.12 -7.26
CA ASN A 216 0.87 42.43 -6.82
C ASN A 216 1.88 41.52 -7.52
N LYS A 217 2.38 41.96 -8.68
CA LYS A 217 3.33 41.18 -9.49
C LYS A 217 4.64 40.87 -8.77
N ARG A 218 5.13 41.79 -7.92
CA ARG A 218 6.36 41.56 -7.15
C ARG A 218 6.19 40.39 -6.18
N LYS A 219 5.05 40.36 -5.46
CA LYS A 219 4.75 39.27 -4.54
C LYS A 219 4.53 37.94 -5.26
N ALA A 220 3.91 37.96 -6.45
CA ALA A 220 3.79 36.77 -7.28
C ALA A 220 5.16 36.20 -7.66
N ILE A 221 6.10 37.07 -8.09
CA ILE A 221 7.48 36.66 -8.42
C ILE A 221 8.16 35.99 -7.22
N GLU A 222 8.07 36.60 -6.04
CA GLU A 222 8.67 36.03 -4.82
C GLU A 222 8.13 34.63 -4.47
N LEU A 223 6.85 34.39 -4.72
CA LEU A 223 6.21 33.10 -4.45
C LEU A 223 6.65 32.02 -5.45
N PHE A 224 6.69 32.34 -6.74
CA PHE A 224 7.20 31.42 -7.77
C PHE A 224 8.70 31.12 -7.60
N GLU A 225 9.50 32.08 -7.13
CA GLU A 225 10.90 31.83 -6.80
C GLU A 225 11.04 30.89 -5.59
N GLN A 226 10.16 31.00 -4.60
CA GLN A 226 10.16 30.09 -3.45
C GLN A 226 9.79 28.67 -3.88
N GLU A 227 8.79 28.52 -4.74
CA GLU A 227 8.40 27.23 -5.33
C GLU A 227 9.57 26.58 -6.08
N GLY A 228 10.24 27.34 -6.95
CA GLY A 228 11.44 26.89 -7.65
C GLY A 228 12.57 26.44 -6.72
N LYS A 229 12.78 27.16 -5.61
CA LYS A 229 13.76 26.79 -4.56
C LYS A 229 13.39 25.51 -3.81
N LEU A 230 12.13 25.11 -3.78
CA LEU A 230 11.69 23.80 -3.26
C LEU A 230 11.98 22.64 -4.23
N GLY A 231 12.50 22.94 -5.42
CA GLY A 231 12.84 21.94 -6.44
C GLY A 231 11.71 21.66 -7.44
N TYR A 232 10.67 22.50 -7.47
CA TYR A 232 9.58 22.43 -8.46
C TYR A 232 9.80 23.46 -9.56
N GLY A 233 10.19 22.98 -10.75
CA GLY A 233 10.58 23.82 -11.89
C GLY A 233 9.45 24.63 -12.51
N ASN A 234 8.20 24.35 -12.14
CA ASN A 234 7.03 25.06 -12.65
C ASN A 234 7.06 26.55 -12.30
N GLY A 235 7.34 26.93 -11.05
CA GLY A 235 7.54 28.32 -10.66
C GLY A 235 8.60 29.06 -11.52
N TYR A 236 9.73 28.41 -11.84
CA TYR A 236 10.74 29.01 -12.71
C TYR A 236 10.30 29.12 -14.17
N ARG A 237 9.54 28.16 -14.69
CA ARG A 237 8.93 28.25 -16.03
C ARG A 237 7.98 29.44 -16.13
N VAL A 238 7.13 29.65 -15.12
CA VAL A 238 6.21 30.80 -15.07
C VAL A 238 7.00 32.11 -15.02
N LEU A 239 8.06 32.17 -14.21
CA LEU A 239 8.93 33.35 -14.17
C LEU A 239 9.61 33.63 -15.51
N ALA A 240 10.10 32.59 -16.19
CA ALA A 240 10.66 32.76 -17.52
C ALA A 240 9.65 33.39 -18.48
N ASP A 241 8.42 32.85 -18.55
CA ASP A 241 7.38 33.42 -19.42
C ASP A 241 7.01 34.87 -19.01
N MET A 242 6.94 35.17 -17.72
CA MET A 242 6.69 36.53 -17.21
C MET A 242 7.75 37.56 -17.67
N PHE A 243 9.01 37.13 -17.84
CA PHE A 243 10.12 37.98 -18.27
C PHE A 243 10.42 37.88 -19.77
N ARG A 244 9.81 36.92 -20.49
CA ARG A 244 10.07 36.61 -21.90
C ARG A 244 10.11 37.85 -22.81
N THR A 245 9.14 38.76 -22.66
CA THR A 245 9.04 39.99 -23.47
C THR A 245 9.71 41.22 -22.86
N LYS A 246 10.02 41.20 -21.56
CA LYS A 246 10.51 42.37 -20.80
C LYS A 246 12.00 42.36 -20.55
N ASP A 247 12.55 41.18 -20.28
CA ASP A 247 13.96 40.96 -19.96
C ASP A 247 14.33 39.53 -20.36
N ILE A 248 14.76 39.39 -21.62
CA ILE A 248 15.12 38.10 -22.22
C ILE A 248 16.23 37.41 -21.42
N LYS A 249 17.22 38.18 -20.92
CA LYS A 249 18.33 37.61 -20.14
C LYS A 249 17.83 37.00 -18.84
N LYS A 250 16.91 37.69 -18.17
CA LYS A 250 16.29 37.20 -16.92
C LYS A 250 15.39 36.00 -17.19
N SER A 251 14.68 36.00 -18.31
CA SER A 251 13.90 34.84 -18.77
C SER A 251 14.80 33.61 -18.96
N GLU A 252 15.88 33.73 -19.74
CA GLU A 252 16.85 32.65 -19.95
C GLU A 252 17.45 32.15 -18.64
N HIS A 253 17.78 33.06 -17.71
CA HIS A 253 18.28 32.68 -16.39
C HIS A 253 17.33 31.77 -15.62
N TYR A 254 16.03 32.07 -15.61
CA TYR A 254 15.04 31.21 -14.94
C TYR A 254 14.83 29.88 -15.66
N LEU A 255 14.95 29.82 -17.00
CA LEU A 255 14.92 28.55 -17.72
C LEU A 255 16.11 27.66 -17.37
N GLU A 256 17.31 28.23 -17.24
CA GLU A 256 18.47 27.47 -16.76
C GLU A 256 18.25 26.95 -15.34
N LEU A 257 17.67 27.76 -14.44
CA LEU A 257 17.28 27.29 -13.10
C LEU A 257 16.24 26.18 -13.16
N CYS A 258 15.22 26.28 -14.01
CA CYS A 258 14.21 25.25 -14.23
C CYS A 258 14.84 23.89 -14.57
N LYS A 259 15.83 23.87 -15.48
CA LYS A 259 16.53 22.64 -15.89
C LYS A 259 17.25 21.94 -14.74
N THR A 260 17.68 22.69 -13.71
CA THR A 260 18.38 22.14 -12.54
C THR A 260 17.46 21.63 -11.43
N THR A 261 16.14 21.84 -11.55
CA THR A 261 15.17 21.42 -10.52
C THR A 261 14.91 19.91 -10.53
N SER A 262 14.54 19.38 -9.36
CA SER A 262 14.26 17.95 -9.20
C SER A 262 12.95 17.51 -9.85
N HIS A 263 11.94 18.38 -9.82
CA HIS A 263 10.62 18.14 -10.41
C HIS A 263 10.41 19.08 -11.59
N LYS A 264 10.51 18.53 -12.81
CA LYS A 264 10.25 19.28 -14.04
C LYS A 264 8.75 19.63 -14.16
N PRO A 265 8.42 20.78 -14.76
CA PRO A 265 7.03 21.12 -15.06
C PRO A 265 6.40 20.10 -16.02
N PRO A 266 5.05 19.95 -15.98
CA PRO A 266 4.35 19.09 -16.93
C PRO A 266 4.50 19.62 -18.36
N HIS A 267 4.57 18.71 -19.34
CA HIS A 267 4.58 19.08 -20.75
C HIS A 267 3.22 19.67 -21.15
N GLN A 268 3.23 20.79 -21.89
CA GLN A 268 2.02 21.35 -22.44
C GLN A 268 1.56 20.56 -23.68
N PRO A 269 0.24 20.48 -23.95
CA PRO A 269 -0.27 19.82 -25.15
C PRO A 269 0.27 20.50 -26.41
N GLY A 270 1.05 19.77 -27.23
CA GLY A 270 1.61 20.27 -28.50
C GLY A 270 3.07 20.72 -28.43
N GLU A 271 3.75 20.60 -27.28
CA GLU A 271 5.18 20.85 -27.16
C GLU A 271 5.99 19.54 -27.26
N ASP A 272 6.65 19.32 -28.40
CA ASP A 272 7.64 18.26 -28.58
C ASP A 272 9.01 18.74 -28.06
N GLY A 273 9.25 18.73 -26.74
CA GLY A 273 10.49 19.30 -26.19
C GLY A 273 10.64 19.26 -24.67
N ASP A 274 11.77 19.77 -24.15
CA ASP A 274 12.05 19.87 -22.71
C ASP A 274 11.10 20.90 -22.07
N SER A 275 10.37 20.52 -21.01
CA SER A 275 9.34 21.37 -20.38
C SER A 275 9.86 22.65 -19.69
N CYS A 276 11.19 22.79 -19.64
CA CYS A 276 11.90 24.01 -19.24
C CYS A 276 12.41 24.83 -20.45
N GLN A 277 11.73 24.76 -21.59
CA GLN A 277 11.97 25.59 -22.77
C GLN A 277 10.74 26.45 -23.04
N LEU A 278 10.95 27.61 -23.66
CA LEU A 278 9.85 28.41 -24.20
C LEU A 278 9.67 28.00 -25.66
N THR A 279 8.44 27.74 -26.08
CA THR A 279 8.12 27.59 -27.50
C THR A 279 8.41 28.92 -28.21
N ASP A 280 9.30 28.89 -29.20
CA ASP A 280 9.57 30.05 -30.04
C ASP A 280 8.27 30.38 -30.80
N LEU A 281 7.67 31.55 -30.52
CA LEU A 281 6.69 32.18 -31.43
C LEU A 281 7.37 32.79 -32.68
N ARG A 282 8.64 32.45 -32.92
CA ARG A 282 9.38 32.85 -34.12
C ARG A 282 9.19 31.78 -35.19
N GLY A 283 8.04 31.86 -35.86
CA GLY A 283 7.99 31.63 -37.31
C GLY A 283 8.67 32.76 -38.06
#